data_AF-A0A1H3IFT7-F1
#
_entry.id   AF-A0A1H3IFT7-F1
#
_cell.length_a   1.000
_cell.length_b   1.000
_cell.length_c   1.000
_cell.angle_alpha   90.00
_cell.angle_beta   90.00
_cell.angle_gamma   90.00
#
_symmetry.space_group_name_H-M   'P 1'
#
loop_
_entity.id
_entity.type
_entity.pdbx_description
1 polymer ?
#
loop_
_entity_poly.entity_id
_entity_poly.type
_entity_poly.pdbx_seq_one_letter_code
_entity_poly.pdbx_strand_id
1 'polypeptide(L)'
;MLDDKLFYQMVKDHEAWLADPSKGKPADFSGMDLKNHDFVNVDLQKANFEGADLEGLKFIRCNLAFVNFKHANLTDVIFSKCELYQTNMQSAKMVDCEFREVLMSKTIMTPKDDQKERYISKYVKIDD
;
A
#
# COMPACT_ATOMS: atom_id res chain seq x y z
N MET A 1 11.68 0.30 -13.22
CA MET A 1 10.75 1.44 -13.19
C MET A 1 9.62 1.22 -14.18
N LEU A 2 8.40 1.18 -13.67
CA LEU A 2 7.16 1.20 -14.47
C LEU A 2 7.04 2.57 -15.17
N ASP A 3 6.52 2.62 -16.40
CA ASP A 3 6.25 3.91 -17.06
C ASP A 3 4.93 4.52 -16.59
N ASP A 4 4.87 5.85 -16.48
CA ASP A 4 3.72 6.59 -15.96
C ASP A 4 2.41 6.25 -16.69
N LYS A 5 2.46 6.11 -18.01
CA LYS A 5 1.26 5.84 -18.82
C LYS A 5 0.68 4.48 -18.47
N LEU A 6 1.53 3.47 -18.36
CA LEU A 6 1.11 2.14 -17.94
C LEU A 6 0.63 2.14 -16.49
N PHE A 7 1.32 2.83 -15.59
CA PHE A 7 0.90 3.00 -14.20
C PHE A 7 -0.54 3.55 -14.10
N TYR A 8 -0.81 4.69 -14.73
CA TYR A 8 -2.13 5.31 -14.70
C TYR A 8 -3.20 4.41 -15.35
N GLN A 9 -2.85 3.68 -16.40
CA GLN A 9 -3.78 2.74 -17.01
C GLN A 9 -4.12 1.58 -16.06
N MET A 10 -3.13 1.04 -15.33
CA MET A 10 -3.35 -0.02 -14.35
C MET A 10 -4.26 0.44 -13.20
N VAL A 11 -4.05 1.66 -12.69
CA VAL A 11 -4.91 2.26 -11.66
C VAL A 11 -6.33 2.45 -12.21
N LYS A 12 -6.47 3.00 -13.42
CA LYS A 12 -7.78 3.21 -14.05
C LYS A 12 -8.55 1.91 -14.29
N ASP A 13 -7.86 0.86 -14.77
CA ASP A 13 -8.45 -0.46 -14.97
C ASP A 13 -8.91 -1.06 -13.63
N HIS A 14 -8.17 -0.81 -12.56
CA HIS A 14 -8.52 -1.27 -11.22
C HIS A 14 -9.74 -0.58 -10.65
N GLU A 15 -9.82 0.75 -10.75
CA GLU A 15 -11.00 1.51 -10.32
C GLU A 15 -12.25 1.12 -11.13
N ALA A 16 -12.09 0.90 -12.44
CA ALA A 16 -13.17 0.39 -13.28
C ALA A 16 -13.63 -1.01 -12.82
N TRP A 17 -12.69 -1.88 -12.43
CA TRP A 17 -12.99 -3.21 -11.89
C TRP A 17 -13.70 -3.17 -10.53
N LEU A 18 -13.31 -2.24 -9.65
CA LEU A 18 -13.99 -2.04 -8.37
C LEU A 18 -15.45 -1.62 -8.56
N ALA A 19 -15.72 -0.80 -9.57
CA ALA A 19 -17.09 -0.38 -9.91
C ALA A 19 -17.90 -1.49 -10.61
N ASP A 20 -17.25 -2.26 -11.50
CA ASP A 20 -17.85 -3.35 -12.26
C ASP A 20 -16.74 -4.33 -12.70
N PRO A 21 -16.72 -5.58 -12.19
CA PRO A 21 -15.67 -6.54 -12.51
C PRO A 21 -15.51 -6.87 -14.01
N SER A 22 -16.49 -6.54 -14.85
CA SER A 22 -16.39 -6.71 -16.31
C SER A 22 -15.70 -5.54 -17.05
N LYS A 23 -15.48 -4.41 -16.37
CA LYS A 23 -14.98 -3.15 -16.99
C LYS A 23 -13.48 -2.90 -16.81
N GLY A 24 -12.76 -3.80 -16.15
CA GLY A 24 -11.33 -3.64 -15.89
C GLY A 24 -10.72 -4.89 -15.29
N LYS A 25 -9.61 -4.73 -14.59
CA LYS A 25 -8.93 -5.82 -13.90
C LYS A 25 -8.30 -5.36 -12.58
N PRO A 26 -8.16 -6.24 -11.59
CA PRO A 26 -7.41 -5.92 -10.38
C PRO A 26 -6.00 -5.42 -10.71
N ALA A 27 -5.53 -4.40 -10.00
CA ALA A 27 -4.15 -3.94 -10.13
C ALA A 27 -3.20 -5.00 -9.54
N ASP A 28 -2.23 -5.40 -10.36
CA ASP A 28 -1.12 -6.26 -9.95
C ASP A 28 0.21 -5.55 -10.22
N PHE A 29 0.80 -5.03 -9.15
CA PHE A 29 2.10 -4.38 -9.12
C PHE A 29 3.17 -5.28 -8.48
N SER A 30 2.93 -6.59 -8.40
CA SER A 30 3.89 -7.51 -7.76
C SER A 30 5.27 -7.46 -8.41
N GLY A 31 6.30 -7.40 -7.57
CA GLY A 31 7.70 -7.32 -7.97
C GLY A 31 8.09 -6.06 -8.75
N MET A 32 7.20 -5.07 -8.90
CA MET A 32 7.47 -3.88 -9.70
C MET A 32 8.26 -2.83 -8.92
N ASP A 33 9.09 -2.09 -9.64
CA ASP A 33 9.73 -0.86 -9.17
C ASP A 33 8.81 0.33 -9.48
N LEU A 34 8.19 0.86 -8.43
CA LEU A 34 7.19 1.93 -8.46
C LEU A 34 7.74 3.25 -7.91
N LYS A 35 9.05 3.34 -7.66
CA LYS A 35 9.67 4.58 -7.18
C LYS A 35 9.31 5.74 -8.10
N ASN A 36 9.08 6.90 -7.50
CA ASN A 36 8.65 8.16 -8.15
C ASN A 36 7.21 8.23 -8.66
N HIS A 37 6.34 7.25 -8.39
CA HIS A 37 4.91 7.36 -8.72
C HIS A 37 4.12 8.02 -7.59
N ASP A 38 3.14 8.85 -7.97
CA ASP A 38 2.25 9.52 -7.02
C ASP A 38 1.00 8.68 -6.73
N PHE A 39 0.77 8.40 -5.45
CA PHE A 39 -0.43 7.74 -4.96
C PHE A 39 -1.25 8.71 -4.11
N VAL A 40 -2.16 9.44 -4.77
CA VAL A 40 -2.99 10.47 -4.11
C VAL A 40 -4.46 10.29 -4.48
N ASN A 41 -5.33 10.10 -3.47
CA ASN A 41 -6.77 9.87 -3.63
C ASN A 41 -7.13 8.68 -4.55
N VAL A 42 -6.32 7.63 -4.58
CA VAL A 42 -6.58 6.42 -5.38
C VAL A 42 -7.25 5.33 -4.55
N ASP A 43 -8.20 4.62 -5.15
CA ASP A 43 -8.77 3.40 -4.57
C ASP A 43 -8.00 2.19 -5.10
N LEU A 44 -7.28 1.51 -4.21
CA LEU A 44 -6.42 0.36 -4.51
C LEU A 44 -6.87 -0.87 -3.73
N GLN A 45 -8.15 -0.94 -3.32
CA GLN A 45 -8.66 -2.08 -2.56
C GLN A 45 -8.37 -3.41 -3.25
N LYS A 46 -7.80 -4.35 -2.49
CA LYS A 46 -7.42 -5.71 -2.97
C LYS A 46 -6.30 -5.73 -4.02
N ALA A 47 -5.62 -4.61 -4.29
CA ALA A 47 -4.47 -4.61 -5.18
C ALA A 47 -3.31 -5.46 -4.64
N ASN A 48 -2.49 -5.98 -5.55
CA ASN A 48 -1.31 -6.78 -5.20
C ASN A 48 -0.03 -5.96 -5.38
N PHE A 49 0.74 -5.80 -4.31
CA PHE A 49 2.06 -5.17 -4.27
C PHE A 49 3.11 -6.15 -3.71
N GLU A 50 2.87 -7.46 -3.78
CA GLU A 50 3.80 -8.45 -3.23
C GLU A 50 5.21 -8.30 -3.84
N GLY A 51 6.22 -8.12 -2.99
CA GLY A 51 7.61 -7.94 -3.42
C GLY A 51 7.90 -6.64 -4.19
N ALA A 52 6.96 -5.68 -4.25
CA ALA A 52 7.18 -4.42 -4.95
C ALA A 52 8.21 -3.53 -4.23
N ASP A 53 8.95 -2.72 -5.00
CA ASP A 53 9.83 -1.68 -4.48
C ASP A 53 9.10 -0.33 -4.42
N LEU A 54 8.76 0.08 -3.19
CA LEU A 54 7.96 1.27 -2.88
C LEU A 54 8.77 2.33 -2.11
N GLU A 55 10.10 2.20 -2.08
CA GLU A 55 10.97 3.03 -1.25
C GLU A 55 10.73 4.53 -1.42
N GLY A 56 10.54 5.24 -0.30
CA GLY A 56 10.37 6.69 -0.25
C GLY A 56 9.02 7.22 -0.76
N LEU A 57 8.08 6.33 -1.12
CA LEU A 57 6.78 6.76 -1.65
C LEU A 57 5.85 7.33 -0.59
N LYS A 58 4.88 8.12 -1.06
CA LYS A 58 3.80 8.67 -0.24
C LYS A 58 2.45 8.18 -0.76
N PHE A 59 1.71 7.50 0.10
CA PHE A 59 0.30 7.21 -0.11
C PHE A 59 -0.50 8.25 0.67
N ILE A 60 -1.32 9.04 -0.03
CA ILE A 60 -2.08 10.13 0.57
C ILE A 60 -3.57 9.93 0.25
N ARG A 61 -4.40 9.74 1.27
CA ARG A 61 -5.85 9.55 1.13
C ARG A 61 -6.22 8.36 0.22
N CYS A 62 -5.40 7.32 0.23
CA CYS A 62 -5.66 6.10 -0.53
C CYS A 62 -6.53 5.13 0.27
N ASN A 63 -7.41 4.41 -0.41
CA ASN A 63 -8.03 3.21 0.14
C ASN A 63 -7.14 2.00 -0.17
N LEU A 64 -6.57 1.40 0.89
CA LEU A 64 -5.63 0.28 0.80
C LEU A 64 -6.18 -0.96 1.55
N ALA A 65 -7.50 -1.06 1.70
CA ALA A 65 -8.11 -2.21 2.35
C ALA A 65 -7.85 -3.50 1.55
N PHE A 66 -7.55 -4.59 2.25
CA PHE A 66 -7.24 -5.91 1.69
C PHE A 66 -6.02 -5.95 0.75
N VAL A 67 -5.20 -4.91 0.74
CA VAL A 67 -4.00 -4.86 -0.12
C VAL A 67 -2.95 -5.87 0.36
N ASN A 68 -2.25 -6.49 -0.59
CA ASN A 68 -1.13 -7.37 -0.33
C ASN A 68 0.21 -6.63 -0.52
N PHE A 69 0.86 -6.21 0.56
CA PHE A 69 2.23 -5.67 0.59
C PHE A 69 3.26 -6.70 1.08
N LYS A 70 2.93 -7.99 1.06
CA LYS A 70 3.83 -9.05 1.54
C LYS A 70 5.19 -8.95 0.83
N HIS A 71 6.29 -9.05 1.56
CA HIS A 71 7.66 -8.92 1.03
C HIS A 71 8.00 -7.58 0.34
N ALA A 72 7.13 -6.57 0.34
CA ALA A 72 7.41 -5.29 -0.29
C ALA A 72 8.51 -4.49 0.44
N ASN A 73 9.24 -3.66 -0.29
CA ASN A 73 10.13 -2.66 0.31
C ASN A 73 9.33 -1.39 0.63
N LEU A 74 8.97 -1.20 1.89
CA LEU A 74 8.27 -0.03 2.44
C LEU A 74 9.23 0.91 3.19
N THR A 75 10.54 0.87 2.87
CA THR A 75 11.53 1.77 3.48
C THR A 75 11.17 3.23 3.19
N ASP A 76 11.17 4.09 4.21
CA ASP A 76 10.84 5.52 4.10
C ASP A 76 9.44 5.83 3.50
N VAL A 77 8.52 4.86 3.50
CA VAL A 77 7.16 5.07 2.99
C VAL A 77 6.32 5.84 4.00
N ILE A 78 5.52 6.78 3.51
CA ILE A 78 4.54 7.51 4.33
C ILE A 78 3.12 7.15 3.88
N PHE A 79 2.35 6.52 4.76
CA PHE A 79 0.91 6.38 4.64
C PHE A 79 0.23 7.53 5.39
N SER A 80 -0.47 8.41 4.69
CA SER A 80 -1.14 9.58 5.27
C SER A 80 -2.62 9.61 4.95
N LYS A 81 -3.46 9.59 5.99
CA LYS A 81 -4.93 9.60 5.87
C LYS A 81 -5.46 8.43 5.03
N CYS A 82 -4.79 7.28 5.07
CA CYS A 82 -5.14 6.06 4.34
C CYS A 82 -5.99 5.12 5.18
N GLU A 83 -6.74 4.26 4.49
CA GLU A 83 -7.46 3.13 5.09
C GLU A 83 -6.67 1.82 4.84
N LEU A 84 -6.30 1.11 5.91
CA LEU A 84 -5.44 -0.08 5.88
C LEU A 84 -6.14 -1.30 6.49
N TYR A 85 -7.44 -1.43 6.26
CA TYR A 85 -8.25 -2.53 6.80
C TYR A 85 -7.88 -3.89 6.20
N GLN A 86 -7.53 -4.88 7.03
CA GLN A 86 -7.11 -6.22 6.58
C GLN A 86 -5.97 -6.21 5.53
N THR A 87 -5.12 -5.19 5.54
CA THR A 87 -3.93 -5.13 4.69
C THR A 87 -2.88 -6.13 5.19
N ASN A 88 -2.22 -6.83 4.26
CA ASN A 88 -1.15 -7.77 4.58
C ASN A 88 0.23 -7.12 4.34
N MET A 89 0.98 -6.86 5.41
CA MET A 89 2.36 -6.36 5.38
C MET A 89 3.35 -7.39 5.95
N GLN A 90 2.99 -8.67 5.94
CA GLN A 90 3.87 -9.73 6.43
C GLN A 90 5.19 -9.76 5.66
N SER A 91 6.30 -9.80 6.39
CA SER A 91 7.66 -9.80 5.84
C SER A 91 7.98 -8.60 4.92
N ALA A 92 7.18 -7.54 4.94
CA ALA A 92 7.55 -6.27 4.30
C ALA A 92 8.68 -5.61 5.09
N LYS A 93 9.61 -4.95 4.38
CA LYS A 93 10.68 -4.15 5.01
C LYS A 93 10.11 -2.78 5.35
N MET A 94 9.97 -2.43 6.63
CA MET A 94 9.29 -1.19 7.08
C MET A 94 10.24 -0.23 7.82
N VAL A 95 11.52 -0.20 7.46
CA VAL A 95 12.52 0.73 8.02
C VAL A 95 12.06 2.17 7.77
N ASP A 96 11.93 2.97 8.85
CA ASP A 96 11.53 4.38 8.78
C ASP A 96 10.18 4.63 8.08
N CYS A 97 9.31 3.61 8.03
CA CYS A 97 7.95 3.74 7.54
C CYS A 97 7.07 4.54 8.53
N GLU A 98 6.21 5.41 8.01
CA GLU A 98 5.35 6.28 8.80
C GLU A 98 3.86 6.05 8.52
N PHE A 99 3.09 5.95 9.62
CA PHE A 99 1.64 5.86 9.60
C PHE A 99 1.04 7.11 10.25
N ARG A 100 0.45 7.99 9.44
CA ARG A 100 -0.09 9.29 9.86
C ARG A 100 -1.59 9.37 9.62
N GLU A 101 -2.37 9.53 10.68
CA GLU A 101 -3.84 9.67 10.57
C GLU A 101 -4.50 8.49 9.82
N VAL A 102 -3.97 7.27 9.99
CA VAL A 102 -4.45 6.08 9.29
C VAL A 102 -5.50 5.33 10.11
N LEU A 103 -6.40 4.64 9.41
CA LEU A 103 -7.32 3.65 9.99
C LEU A 103 -6.70 2.26 9.79
N MET A 104 -6.29 1.60 10.87
CA MET A 104 -5.62 0.30 10.83
C MET A 104 -6.34 -0.72 11.72
N SER A 105 -7.37 -1.36 11.17
CA SER A 105 -8.05 -2.47 11.84
C SER A 105 -7.74 -3.78 11.13
N LYS A 106 -7.39 -4.82 11.90
CA LYS A 106 -7.09 -6.18 11.42
C LYS A 106 -5.95 -6.27 10.38
N THR A 107 -5.08 -5.27 10.32
CA THR A 107 -3.85 -5.27 9.50
C THR A 107 -2.90 -6.35 10.02
N ILE A 108 -2.29 -7.12 9.12
CA ILE A 108 -1.33 -8.18 9.46
C ILE A 108 0.08 -7.65 9.24
N MET A 109 0.93 -7.71 10.27
CA MET A 109 2.32 -7.26 10.24
C MET A 109 3.24 -8.33 10.86
N THR A 110 4.52 -8.33 10.48
CA THR A 110 5.54 -9.16 11.13
C THR A 110 5.69 -8.76 12.61
N PRO A 111 5.82 -9.71 13.55
CA PRO A 111 6.17 -9.41 14.94
C PRO A 111 7.48 -8.60 15.01
N LYS A 112 7.53 -7.61 15.91
CA LYS A 112 8.62 -6.63 16.01
C LYS A 112 9.99 -7.21 16.39
N ASP A 113 10.03 -8.44 16.90
CA ASP A 113 11.21 -8.98 17.59
C ASP A 113 12.37 -9.37 16.65
N ASP A 114 12.14 -9.48 15.34
CA ASP A 114 13.15 -9.95 14.38
C ASP A 114 13.82 -8.84 13.53
N GLN A 115 13.38 -7.58 13.63
CA GLN A 115 13.89 -6.50 12.78
C GLN A 115 14.16 -5.24 13.60
N LYS A 116 15.31 -4.61 13.37
CA LYS A 116 15.64 -3.25 13.85
C LYS A 116 14.77 -2.16 13.18
N GLU A 117 13.53 -2.49 12.84
CA GLU A 117 12.60 -1.66 12.07
C GLU A 117 11.80 -0.77 13.04
N ARG A 118 12.18 0.50 13.11
CA ARG A 118 11.39 1.54 13.75
C ARG A 118 10.41 2.07 12.71
N TYR A 119 9.12 1.80 12.88
CA TYR A 119 8.07 2.56 12.19
C TYR A 119 7.43 3.55 13.18
N ILE A 120 7.02 4.71 12.69
CA ILE A 120 6.43 5.77 13.52
C ILE A 120 4.92 5.77 13.34
N SER A 121 4.17 5.59 14.42
CA SER A 121 2.73 5.75 14.43
C SER A 121 2.33 7.09 15.06
N LYS A 122 1.58 7.90 14.32
CA LYS A 122 0.93 9.12 14.83
C LYS A 122 -0.54 9.10 14.41
N TYR A 123 -1.44 9.14 15.40
CA TYR A 123 -2.89 9.18 15.21
C TYR A 123 -3.45 7.96 14.45
N VAL A 124 -3.14 6.77 14.94
CA VAL A 124 -3.75 5.52 14.46
C VAL A 124 -5.07 5.33 15.19
N LYS A 125 -6.17 5.20 14.45
CA LYS A 125 -7.42 4.68 15.02
C LYS A 125 -7.48 3.18 14.75
N ILE A 126 -7.63 2.42 15.83
CA ILE A 126 -7.96 1.00 15.79
C ILE A 126 -9.45 0.97 16.12
N ASP A 127 -10.30 0.68 15.14
CA ASP A 127 -11.70 0.38 15.41
C ASP A 127 -11.79 -1.11 15.78
N ASP A 128 -12.33 -1.38 16.97
CA ASP A 128 -12.53 -2.71 17.58
C ASP A 128 -13.50 -3.61 16.79
#